data_AF-A0A8S3KJL9-F1
#
_entry.id   AF-A0A8S3KJL9-F1
#
_cell.length_a   1.000
_cell.length_b   1.000
_cell.length_c   1.000
_cell.angle_alpha   90.00
_cell.angle_beta   90.00
_cell.angle_gamma   90.00
#
_symmetry.space_group_name_H-M   'P 1'
#
loop_
_entity.id
_entity.type
_entity.pdbx_description
1 polymer ?
#
loop_
_entity_poly.entity_id
_entity_poly.type
_entity_poly.pdbx_seq_one_letter_code
_entity_poly.pdbx_strand_id
1 'polypeptide(L)'
;MICIYRSLPSEDDQKTLAYGCLGLSIGYEQENVSRNLDKIIYGLCKGYRRVLSSEGIPKIFHDRDFIYMLRKLRFELPTTITNDEETSIGIIKPISLLRALEENFNGIKRN
;
A
#
# COMPACT_ATOMS: atom_id res chain seq x y z
N MET A 1 -4.55 1.79 35.90
CA MET A 1 -3.61 1.47 34.81
C MET A 1 -4.43 0.87 33.67
N ILE A 2 -4.57 1.57 32.55
CA ILE A 2 -5.34 1.06 31.40
C ILE A 2 -4.36 0.31 30.49
N CYS A 3 -4.61 -0.97 30.24
CA CYS A 3 -3.86 -1.77 29.29
C CYS A 3 -4.64 -1.84 27.98
N ILE A 4 -4.02 -1.47 26.85
CA ILE A 4 -4.63 -1.54 25.52
C ILE A 4 -3.88 -2.61 24.73
N TYR A 5 -4.58 -3.69 24.41
CA TYR A 5 -4.08 -4.74 23.51
C TYR A 5 -4.70 -4.55 22.12
N ARG A 6 -3.90 -4.77 21.06
CA ARG A 6 -4.38 -4.78 19.68
C ARG A 6 -3.94 -6.07 18.99
N SER A 7 -4.90 -6.74 18.37
CA SER A 7 -4.67 -7.87 17.48
C SER A 7 -4.14 -7.41 16.13
N LEU A 8 -3.78 -8.37 15.27
CA LEU A 8 -3.51 -8.10 13.85
C LEU A 8 -4.67 -7.31 13.23
N PRO A 9 -4.39 -6.29 12.40
CA PRO A 9 -5.42 -5.48 11.79
C PRO A 9 -6.34 -6.33 10.90
N SER A 10 -7.64 -6.05 10.97
CA SER A 10 -8.62 -6.63 10.04
C SER A 10 -8.31 -6.22 8.59
N GLU A 11 -9.00 -6.79 7.60
CA GLU A 11 -8.85 -6.34 6.21
C GLU A 11 -9.24 -4.88 6.05
N ASP A 12 -10.31 -4.47 6.72
CA ASP A 12 -10.79 -3.09 6.70
C ASP A 12 -9.85 -2.11 7.42
N ASP A 13 -9.25 -2.53 8.54
CA ASP A 13 -8.24 -1.72 9.24
C ASP A 13 -6.99 -1.52 8.38
N GLN A 14 -6.55 -2.59 7.70
CA GLN A 14 -5.39 -2.54 6.82
C GLN A 14 -5.65 -1.68 5.58
N LYS A 15 -6.86 -1.75 5.02
CA LYS A 15 -7.30 -0.85 3.96
C LYS A 15 -7.28 0.59 4.46
N THR A 16 -7.90 0.88 5.61
CA THR A 16 -7.91 2.22 6.23
C THR A 16 -6.49 2.76 6.44
N LEU A 17 -5.59 1.91 6.95
CA LEU A 17 -4.18 2.23 7.12
C LEU A 17 -3.50 2.55 5.79
N ALA A 18 -3.78 1.80 4.72
CA ALA A 18 -3.21 2.05 3.41
C ALA A 18 -3.64 3.41 2.84
N TYR A 19 -4.93 3.74 2.91
CA TYR A 19 -5.44 5.06 2.49
C TYR A 19 -4.79 6.18 3.31
N GLY A 20 -4.71 6.01 4.64
CA GLY A 20 -4.05 6.98 5.51
C GLY A 20 -2.56 7.17 5.20
N CYS A 21 -1.83 6.10 4.91
CA CYS A 21 -0.41 6.18 4.54
C CYS A 21 -0.19 6.83 3.17
N LEU A 22 -1.12 6.62 2.24
CA LEU A 22 -1.12 7.23 0.91
C LEU A 22 -1.65 8.67 0.91
N GLY A 23 -2.23 9.14 2.02
CA GLY A 23 -2.83 10.47 2.12
C GLY A 23 -4.11 10.61 1.29
N LEU A 24 -4.84 9.52 1.11
CA LEU A 24 -6.07 9.46 0.32
C LEU A 24 -7.30 9.55 1.24
N SER A 25 -8.34 10.24 0.79
CA SER A 25 -9.64 10.26 1.49
C SER A 25 -10.42 8.97 1.23
N ILE A 26 -10.97 8.39 2.30
CA ILE A 26 -11.94 7.29 2.21
C ILE A 26 -13.30 7.93 1.93
N GLY A 27 -13.53 8.31 0.68
CA GLY A 27 -14.74 9.02 0.28
C GLY A 27 -14.62 9.60 -1.12
N TYR A 28 -15.50 9.09 -2.00
CA TYR A 28 -16.01 9.68 -3.23
C TYR A 28 -15.42 11.03 -3.67
N GLU A 29 -14.76 11.04 -4.82
CA GLU A 29 -14.90 12.04 -5.90
C GLU A 29 -13.81 11.84 -6.95
N GLN A 30 -13.96 10.79 -7.78
CA GLN A 30 -13.38 10.61 -9.14
C GLN A 30 -13.67 9.18 -9.61
N GLU A 31 -14.90 8.94 -10.10
CA GLU A 31 -15.49 7.60 -10.29
C GLU A 31 -14.67 6.61 -11.16
N ASN A 32 -13.76 7.08 -12.02
CA ASN A 32 -12.94 6.20 -12.87
C ASN A 32 -11.49 6.03 -12.40
N VAL A 33 -10.86 7.07 -11.85
CA VAL A 33 -9.47 7.00 -11.38
C VAL A 33 -9.40 6.32 -10.00
N SER A 34 -10.39 6.58 -9.15
CA SER A 34 -10.53 5.94 -7.83
C SER A 34 -10.65 4.41 -7.95
N ARG A 35 -11.38 3.88 -8.94
CA ARG A 35 -11.56 2.43 -9.08
C ARG A 35 -10.27 1.66 -9.35
N ASN A 36 -9.33 2.24 -10.09
CA ASN A 36 -8.06 1.57 -10.38
C ASN A 36 -7.09 1.65 -9.19
N LEU A 37 -7.04 2.79 -8.51
CA LEU A 37 -6.23 2.95 -7.31
C LEU A 37 -6.73 2.03 -6.17
N ASP A 38 -8.04 1.92 -5.99
CA ASP A 38 -8.66 1.02 -5.02
C ASP A 38 -8.28 -0.44 -5.29
N LYS A 39 -8.25 -0.87 -6.57
CA LYS A 39 -7.80 -2.21 -6.96
C LYS A 39 -6.33 -2.43 -6.62
N ILE A 40 -5.47 -1.44 -6.84
CA ILE A 40 -4.06 -1.50 -6.48
C ILE A 40 -3.92 -1.64 -4.97
N ILE A 41 -4.55 -0.76 -4.19
CA ILE A 41 -4.52 -0.79 -2.72
C ILE A 41 -5.01 -2.13 -2.18
N TYR A 42 -6.14 -2.63 -2.72
CA TYR A 42 -6.66 -3.95 -2.36
C TYR A 42 -5.65 -5.07 -2.66
N GLY A 43 -5.02 -5.03 -3.85
CA GLY A 43 -3.97 -5.97 -4.23
C GLY A 43 -2.76 -5.93 -3.29
N LEU A 44 -2.33 -4.73 -2.86
CA LEU A 44 -1.22 -4.55 -1.91
C LEU A 44 -1.57 -5.13 -0.54
N CYS A 45 -2.75 -4.83 -0.02
CA CYS A 45 -3.20 -5.36 1.27
C CYS A 45 -3.28 -6.90 1.22
N LYS A 46 -3.89 -7.46 0.18
CA LYS A 46 -4.01 -8.91 -0.01
C LYS A 46 -2.64 -9.59 -0.16
N GLY A 47 -1.74 -8.98 -0.94
CA GLY A 47 -0.37 -9.45 -1.12
C GLY A 47 0.37 -9.51 0.21
N TYR A 48 0.29 -8.43 1.01
CA TYR A 48 0.95 -8.38 2.30
C TYR A 48 0.36 -9.38 3.31
N ARG A 49 -0.97 -9.57 3.35
CA ARG A 49 -1.58 -10.64 4.18
C ARG A 49 -1.07 -12.02 3.79
N ARG A 50 -0.95 -12.28 2.48
CA ARG A 50 -0.39 -13.54 1.99
C ARG A 50 1.06 -13.73 2.42
N VAL A 51 1.86 -12.66 2.45
CA VAL A 51 3.22 -12.70 2.98
C VAL A 51 3.22 -13.11 4.45
N LEU A 52 2.34 -12.52 5.27
CA LEU A 52 2.23 -12.83 6.70
C LEU A 52 1.73 -14.24 7.00
N SER A 53 0.84 -14.78 6.16
CA SER A 53 0.25 -16.11 6.34
C SER A 53 1.02 -17.23 5.63
N SER A 54 2.05 -16.91 4.84
CA SER A 54 2.78 -17.90 4.04
C SER A 54 3.77 -18.68 4.90
N GLU A 55 3.69 -20.00 4.87
CA GLU A 55 4.68 -20.87 5.50
C GLU A 55 6.03 -20.87 4.76
N GLY A 56 6.01 -20.60 3.45
CA GLY A 56 7.20 -20.57 2.60
C GLY A 56 7.97 -19.24 2.61
N ILE A 57 7.46 -18.22 3.30
CA ILE A 57 8.14 -16.92 3.41
C ILE A 57 8.64 -16.76 4.85
N PRO A 58 9.94 -16.48 5.07
CA PRO A 58 10.45 -16.21 6.41
C PRO A 58 9.67 -15.07 7.08
N LYS A 59 9.36 -15.22 8.37
CA LYS A 59 8.69 -14.18 9.18
C LYS A 59 9.62 -13.02 9.52
N ILE A 60 10.23 -12.44 8.50
CA ILE A 60 11.15 -11.28 8.59
C ILE A 60 10.44 -9.96 8.29
N PHE A 61 9.28 -10.01 7.62
CA PHE A 61 8.50 -8.82 7.26
C PHE A 61 7.47 -8.47 8.33
N HIS A 62 7.36 -7.18 8.63
CA HIS A 62 6.53 -6.62 9.68
C HIS A 62 5.62 -5.51 9.12
N ASP A 63 4.63 -5.07 9.91
CA ASP A 63 3.69 -4.02 9.49
C ASP A 63 4.41 -2.73 9.10
N ARG A 64 5.58 -2.48 9.70
CA ARG A 64 6.46 -1.35 9.38
C ARG A 64 6.91 -1.35 7.91
N ASP A 65 7.26 -2.50 7.35
CA ASP A 65 7.76 -2.61 5.98
C ASP A 65 6.64 -2.28 4.98
N PHE A 66 5.42 -2.75 5.28
CA PHE A 66 4.22 -2.39 4.54
C PHE A 66 3.91 -0.88 4.62
N ILE A 67 3.99 -0.29 5.83
CA ILE A 67 3.78 1.15 6.03
C ILE A 67 4.82 1.98 5.27
N TYR A 68 6.10 1.61 5.31
CA TYR A 68 7.15 2.35 4.60
C TYR A 68 7.02 2.24 3.09
N MET A 69 6.65 1.07 2.57
CA MET A 69 6.32 0.88 1.16
C MET A 69 5.19 1.84 0.73
N LEU A 70 4.10 1.89 1.49
CA LEU A 70 2.97 2.79 1.19
C LEU A 70 3.36 4.27 1.28
N ARG A 71 4.10 4.67 2.32
CA ARG A 71 4.58 6.05 2.47
C ARG A 71 5.52 6.46 1.35
N LYS A 72 6.29 5.53 0.80
CA LYS A 72 7.14 5.79 -0.36
C LYS A 72 6.29 6.07 -1.60
N LEU A 73 5.28 5.24 -1.85
CA LEU A 73 4.34 5.43 -2.95
C LEU A 73 3.60 6.76 -2.84
N ARG A 74 3.30 7.23 -1.63
CA ARG A 74 2.67 8.54 -1.40
C ARG A 74 3.43 9.68 -2.07
N PHE A 75 4.75 9.70 -2.01
CA PHE A 75 5.56 10.77 -2.59
C PHE A 75 5.50 10.81 -4.12
N GLU A 76 5.02 9.74 -4.74
CA GLU A 76 4.87 9.63 -6.18
C GLU A 76 3.45 9.95 -6.65
N LEU A 77 2.49 10.07 -5.71
CA LEU A 77 1.14 10.52 -6.01
C LEU A 77 1.17 12.05 -6.27
N PRO A 78 0.44 12.55 -7.27
CA PRO A 78 0.32 13.97 -7.52
C PRO A 78 -0.32 14.66 -6.31
N THR A 79 0.40 15.62 -5.73
CA THR A 79 -0.04 16.37 -4.54
C THR A 79 -1.04 17.49 -4.84
N THR A 80 -1.32 17.75 -6.13
CA THR A 80 -2.18 18.85 -6.56
C THR A 80 -2.70 18.59 -7.96
N ILE A 81 -4.01 18.81 -8.16
CA ILE A 81 -4.66 18.93 -9.46
C ILE A 81 -4.06 20.18 -10.13
N THR A 82 -3.01 20.01 -10.91
CA THR A 82 -2.52 21.05 -11.82
C THR A 82 -2.79 20.59 -13.23
N ASN A 83 -3.58 21.41 -13.92
CA ASN A 83 -4.13 21.23 -15.25
C ASN A 83 -3.08 20.83 -16.28
N ASP A 84 -3.58 20.16 -17.30
CA ASP A 84 -2.99 20.01 -18.63
C ASP A 84 -1.66 19.26 -18.66
N GLU A 85 -1.75 17.94 -18.81
CA GLU A 85 -1.21 17.21 -19.96
C GLU A 85 -1.44 15.71 -19.79
N GLU A 86 -1.75 15.06 -20.90
CA GLU A 86 -2.06 13.64 -21.03
C GLU A 86 -1.05 12.73 -20.30
N THR A 87 -1.38 12.28 -19.09
CA THR A 87 -0.80 11.06 -18.52
C THR A 87 -1.89 10.24 -17.82
N SER A 88 -2.84 9.79 -18.62
CA SER A 88 -3.84 8.80 -18.23
C SER A 88 -3.21 7.41 -18.09
N ILE A 89 -2.52 7.12 -16.97
CA ILE A 89 -2.39 5.75 -16.43
C ILE A 89 -2.42 5.87 -14.90
N GLY A 90 -3.38 5.21 -14.26
CA GLY A 90 -3.79 5.45 -12.87
C GLY A 90 -2.64 5.64 -11.88
N ILE A 91 -2.50 6.90 -11.41
CA ILE A 91 -1.81 7.49 -10.25
C ILE A 91 -0.47 6.87 -9.77
N ILE A 92 -0.34 5.54 -9.62
CA ILE A 92 0.89 4.84 -9.25
C ILE A 92 1.55 4.21 -10.48
N LYS A 93 2.74 4.66 -10.83
CA LYS A 93 3.51 4.07 -11.94
C LYS A 93 3.96 2.63 -11.60
N PRO A 94 3.94 1.68 -12.55
CA PRO A 94 4.38 0.31 -12.27
C PRO A 94 5.82 0.21 -11.77
N ILE A 95 6.75 1.00 -12.34
CA ILE A 95 8.16 1.00 -11.94
C ILE A 95 8.35 1.47 -10.49
N SER A 96 7.58 2.48 -10.11
CA SER A 96 7.51 3.05 -8.77
C SER A 96 7.03 2.02 -7.75
N LEU A 97 5.96 1.29 -8.10
CA LEU A 97 5.46 0.18 -7.29
C LEU A 97 6.49 -0.93 -7.12
N LEU A 98 7.11 -1.39 -8.21
CA LEU A 98 8.13 -2.43 -8.16
C LEU A 98 9.31 -2.02 -7.28
N ARG A 99 9.80 -0.80 -7.44
CA ARG A 99 10.90 -0.27 -6.62
C ARG A 99 10.52 -0.15 -5.15
N ALA A 100 9.29 0.24 -4.83
CA ALA A 100 8.81 0.30 -3.45
C ALA A 100 8.71 -1.10 -2.83
N LEU A 101 8.27 -2.10 -3.60
CA LEU A 101 8.24 -3.49 -3.16
C LEU A 101 9.65 -4.05 -2.96
N GLU A 102 10.57 -3.87 -3.90
CA GLU A 102 11.93 -4.38 -3.81
C GLU A 102 12.71 -3.77 -2.65
N GLU A 103 12.53 -2.48 -2.35
CA GLU A 103 13.27 -1.84 -1.25
C GLU A 103 12.76 -2.26 0.13
N ASN A 104 11.47 -2.64 0.27
CA ASN A 104 10.86 -2.96 1.56
C ASN A 104 10.61 -4.46 1.79
N PHE A 105 10.50 -5.25 0.73
CA PHE A 105 10.23 -6.70 0.77
C PHE A 105 11.36 -7.51 0.10
N ASN A 106 12.61 -7.20 0.44
CA ASN A 106 13.80 -7.95 0.01
C ASN A 106 14.35 -8.85 1.13
N GLY A 107 15.52 -9.45 0.90
CA GLY A 107 16.24 -10.22 1.92
C GLY A 107 15.83 -11.69 2.03
N ILE A 108 14.87 -12.17 1.23
CA ILE A 108 14.62 -13.60 1.06
C ILE A 108 15.76 -14.18 0.20
N LYS A 109 16.74 -14.82 0.85
CA LYS A 109 17.73 -15.61 0.13
C LYS A 109 17.04 -16.86 -0.42
N ARG A 110 17.17 -17.11 -1.72
CA ARG A 110 16.87 -18.44 -2.28
C ARG A 110 17.94 -19.38 -1.76
N ASN A 111 17.54 -20.33 -0.91
CA ASN A 111 18.38 -21.50 -0.61
C ASN A 111 18.43 -22.39 -1.84
#